data_AF-A0A532DLN9-F1
#
_entry.id   AF-A0A532DLN9-F1
#
_cell.length_a   1.000
_cell.length_b   1.000
_cell.length_c   1.000
_cell.angle_alpha   90.00
_cell.angle_beta   90.00
_cell.angle_gamma   90.00
#
_symmetry.space_group_name_H-M   'P 1'
#
loop_
_entity.id
_entity.type
_entity.pdbx_description
1 polymer ?
#
loop_
_entity_poly.entity_id
_entity_poly.type
_entity_poly.pdbx_seq_one_letter_code
_entity_poly.pdbx_strand_id
1 'polypeptide(L)'
;MSNLIRVSRRRLLASGGKAAVLVAAAGIAPKFIRPSRAYAADALAPGMIGGPTGFDGSERYQYGPDTPEGRAIEAAKAMKGAGKAPAKIVLGLSDGSI
;
A
#
# COMPACT_ATOMS: atom_id res chain seq x y z
N MET A 1 36.69 31.93 -21.87
CA MET A 1 35.94 30.85 -22.51
C MET A 1 35.28 30.01 -21.43
N SER A 2 33.98 30.18 -21.20
CA SER A 2 33.24 29.34 -20.23
C SER A 2 31.96 28.84 -20.90
N ASN A 3 32.00 27.61 -21.41
CA ASN A 3 30.83 26.92 -21.94
C ASN A 3 29.95 26.45 -20.76
N LEU A 4 29.00 27.29 -20.35
CA LEU A 4 27.93 26.88 -19.45
C LEU A 4 27.06 25.85 -20.16
N ILE A 5 27.02 24.62 -19.63
CA ILE A 5 26.20 23.53 -20.16
C ILE A 5 24.72 23.96 -20.08
N ARG A 6 24.17 24.42 -21.21
CA ARG A 6 22.80 24.92 -21.30
C ARG A 6 21.83 23.72 -21.44
N VAL A 7 21.53 23.05 -20.34
CA VAL A 7 20.52 21.97 -20.32
C VAL A 7 19.13 22.59 -20.43
N SER A 8 18.45 22.38 -21.56
CA SER A 8 17.06 22.84 -21.71
C SER A 8 16.12 21.96 -20.87
N ARG A 9 15.04 22.55 -20.34
CA ARG A 9 14.01 21.81 -19.56
C ARG A 9 13.51 20.57 -20.29
N ARG A 10 13.30 20.68 -21.61
CA ARG A 10 12.91 19.56 -22.48
C ARG A 10 13.97 18.45 -22.48
N ARG A 11 15.26 18.79 -22.51
CA ARG A 11 16.34 17.81 -22.52
C ARG A 11 16.52 17.15 -21.16
N LEU A 12 16.35 17.90 -20.07
CA LEU A 12 16.31 17.37 -18.71
C LEU A 12 15.16 16.39 -18.50
N LEU A 13 13.95 16.73 -18.96
CA LEU A 13 12.78 15.84 -18.87
C LEU A 13 12.95 14.58 -19.72
N ALA A 14 13.47 14.73 -20.94
CA ALA A 14 13.71 13.60 -21.84
C ALA A 14 14.80 12.67 -21.30
N SER A 15 15.87 13.20 -20.67
CA SER A 15 16.91 12.37 -20.05
C SER A 15 16.45 11.75 -18.73
N GLY A 16 15.73 12.50 -17.89
CA GLY A 16 15.19 12.02 -16.62
C GLY A 16 14.14 10.91 -16.79
N GLY A 17 13.23 11.05 -17.76
CA GLY A 17 12.24 10.02 -18.06
C GLY A 17 12.87 8.72 -18.57
N LYS A 18 13.90 8.79 -19.41
CA LYS A 18 14.63 7.61 -19.89
C LYS A 18 15.38 6.90 -18.76
N ALA A 19 16.04 7.66 -17.88
CA ALA A 19 16.71 7.08 -16.71
C ALA A 19 15.72 6.39 -15.77
N ALA A 20 14.56 6.99 -15.52
CA ALA A 20 13.52 6.40 -14.68
C ALA A 20 13.00 5.06 -15.23
N VAL A 21 12.76 4.95 -16.54
CA VAL A 21 12.35 3.69 -17.19
C VAL A 21 13.43 2.62 -17.11
N LEU A 22 14.69 2.99 -17.33
CA LEU A 22 15.82 2.05 -17.32
C LEU A 22 16.09 1.51 -15.91
N VAL A 23 16.01 2.38 -14.89
CA VAL A 23 16.08 2.01 -13.47
C VAL A 23 14.88 1.13 -13.06
N ALA A 24 13.69 1.41 -13.59
CA ALA A 24 12.52 0.57 -13.35
C ALA A 24 12.64 -0.82 -13.99
N ALA A 25 13.13 -0.90 -15.23
CA ALA A 25 13.35 -2.15 -15.94
C ALA A 25 14.46 -3.00 -15.31
N ALA A 26 15.49 -2.36 -14.73
CA ALA A 26 16.57 -3.04 -14.00
C ALA A 26 16.16 -3.48 -12.58
N GLY A 27 14.91 -3.27 -12.15
CA GLY A 27 14.42 -3.65 -10.82
C GLY A 27 14.91 -2.75 -9.68
N ILE A 28 15.61 -1.66 -9.99
CA ILE A 28 16.13 -0.67 -9.05
C ILE A 28 15.15 0.52 -8.94
N ALA A 29 13.88 0.32 -9.28
CA ALA A 29 12.86 1.33 -9.06
C ALA A 29 12.84 1.69 -7.56
N PRO A 30 12.91 2.98 -7.17
CA PRO A 30 12.72 3.37 -5.79
C PRO A 30 11.35 2.85 -5.33
N LYS A 31 11.34 1.87 -4.42
CA LYS A 31 10.12 1.26 -3.86
C LYS A 31 9.27 2.27 -3.07
N PHE A 32 9.76 3.49 -2.88
CA PHE A 32 9.15 4.59 -2.16
C PHE A 32 7.98 5.27 -2.89
N ILE A 33 7.76 5.02 -4.18
CA ILE A 33 6.64 5.61 -4.94
C ILE A 33 5.42 4.67 -4.97
N ARG A 34 5.05 4.14 -3.81
CA ARG A 34 3.69 3.64 -3.55
C ARG A 34 3.24 4.09 -2.16
N PRO A 35 2.96 5.40 -1.98
CA PRO A 35 2.48 5.92 -0.70
C PRO A 35 1.17 5.25 -0.22
N SER A 36 0.42 4.58 -1.11
CA SER A 36 -0.82 3.85 -0.79
C SER A 36 -0.62 2.37 -0.41
N ARG A 37 0.60 1.85 -0.46
CA ARG A 37 0.94 0.55 0.12
C ARG A 37 1.95 0.79 1.23
N ALA A 38 1.46 1.29 2.36
CA ALA A 38 2.09 1.00 3.64
C ALA A 38 2.45 -0.48 3.65
N TYR A 39 3.72 -0.77 3.91
CA TYR A 39 4.28 -2.11 3.99
C TYR A 39 3.75 -2.77 5.28
N ALA A 40 2.44 -3.01 5.34
CA ALA A 40 1.74 -3.55 6.51
C ALA A 40 1.79 -5.08 6.59
N ALA A 41 2.33 -5.75 5.55
CA ALA A 41 2.49 -7.19 5.55
C ALA A 41 3.53 -7.66 6.59
N ASP A 42 4.52 -6.83 6.92
CA ASP A 42 5.62 -7.18 7.82
C ASP A 42 5.47 -6.60 9.24
N ALA A 43 4.38 -5.89 9.53
CA ALA A 43 4.15 -5.21 10.81
C ALA A 43 3.07 -5.87 11.69
N LEU A 44 2.50 -6.99 11.23
CA LEU A 44 1.61 -7.79 12.06
C LEU A 44 2.44 -8.59 13.07
N ALA A 45 1.97 -8.64 14.31
CA ALA A 45 2.49 -9.50 15.34
C ALA A 45 2.37 -10.97 14.88
N PRO A 46 3.27 -11.87 15.34
CA PRO A 46 3.22 -13.28 14.96
C PRO A 46 1.84 -13.89 15.20
N GLY A 47 1.28 -14.53 14.16
CA GLY A 47 -0.03 -15.18 14.21
C GLY A 47 -1.23 -14.26 13.96
N MET A 48 -1.03 -12.95 13.78
CA MET A 48 -2.09 -12.02 13.41
C MET A 48 -2.30 -11.98 11.90
N ILE A 49 -3.55 -11.82 11.48
CA ILE A 49 -3.94 -11.85 10.06
C ILE A 49 -4.47 -10.51 9.55
N GLY A 50 -4.65 -9.55 10.46
CA GLY A 50 -5.03 -8.18 10.14
C GLY A 50 -5.10 -7.28 11.37
N GLY A 51 -5.52 -6.04 11.15
CA GLY A 51 -5.58 -5.01 12.17
C GLY A 51 -4.64 -3.84 11.90
N PRO A 52 -4.62 -2.84 12.79
CA PRO A 52 -3.79 -1.67 12.63
C PRO A 52 -2.31 -1.96 12.85
N THR A 53 -1.46 -1.20 12.16
CA THR A 53 0.00 -1.30 12.24
C THR A 53 0.63 0.09 12.19
N GLY A 54 1.84 0.27 12.73
CA GLY A 54 2.63 1.50 12.55
C GLY A 54 2.53 2.53 13.69
N PHE A 55 2.03 2.12 14.86
CA PHE A 55 2.12 2.87 16.11
C PHE A 55 2.43 1.95 17.29
N ASP A 56 3.01 2.49 18.35
CA ASP A 56 3.41 1.73 19.53
C ASP A 56 2.20 1.14 20.28
N GLY A 57 2.25 -0.16 20.59
CA GLY A 57 1.14 -0.90 21.21
C GLY A 57 -0.02 -1.26 20.26
N SER A 58 0.18 -1.14 18.94
CA SER A 58 -0.80 -1.52 17.92
C SER A 58 -1.12 -3.02 17.91
N GLU A 59 -0.22 -3.84 18.42
CA GLU A 59 -0.32 -5.30 18.48
C GLU A 59 -1.58 -5.77 19.25
N ARG A 60 -2.02 -4.99 20.23
CA ARG A 60 -3.21 -5.27 21.04
C ARG A 60 -4.54 -5.14 20.29
N TYR A 61 -4.52 -4.45 19.15
CA TYR A 61 -5.70 -4.21 18.33
C TYR A 61 -5.70 -5.07 17.06
N GLN A 62 -4.72 -5.96 16.91
CA GLN A 62 -4.64 -6.87 15.79
C GLN A 62 -5.55 -8.09 15.98
N TYR A 63 -5.95 -8.66 14.86
CA TYR A 63 -6.94 -9.73 14.81
C TYR A 63 -6.25 -11.04 14.45
N GLY A 64 -6.48 -12.05 15.29
CA GLY A 64 -6.07 -13.43 15.03
C GLY A 64 -7.05 -14.16 14.11
N PRO A 65 -6.70 -15.39 13.67
CA PRO A 65 -7.57 -16.20 12.82
C PRO A 65 -8.91 -16.58 13.47
N ASP A 66 -8.94 -16.69 14.79
CA ASP A 66 -10.12 -17.12 15.55
C ASP A 66 -11.06 -15.96 15.94
N THR A 67 -10.68 -14.71 15.65
CA THR A 67 -11.53 -13.56 15.97
C THR A 67 -12.61 -13.35 14.91
N PRO A 68 -13.77 -12.77 15.26
CA PRO A 68 -14.81 -12.42 14.28
C PRO A 68 -14.28 -11.54 13.14
N GLU A 69 -13.43 -10.57 13.45
CA GLU A 69 -12.81 -9.65 12.49
C GLU A 69 -11.86 -10.40 11.56
N GLY A 70 -11.06 -11.33 12.11
CA GLY A 70 -10.19 -12.20 11.33
C GLY A 70 -10.95 -13.03 10.29
N ARG A 71 -12.07 -13.65 10.70
CA ARG A 71 -12.94 -14.39 9.77
C ARG A 71 -13.53 -13.50 8.68
N ALA A 72 -13.93 -12.28 9.03
CA ALA A 72 -14.45 -11.32 8.06
C ALA A 72 -13.39 -10.92 7.01
N ILE A 73 -12.13 -10.74 7.44
CA ILE A 73 -10.99 -10.44 6.56
C ILE A 73 -10.74 -11.59 5.59
N GLU A 74 -10.71 -12.84 6.06
CA GLU A 74 -10.48 -14.00 5.20
C GLU A 74 -11.63 -14.20 4.21
N ALA A 75 -12.89 -14.01 4.64
CA ALA A 75 -14.03 -14.03 3.74
C ALA A 75 -13.92 -12.95 2.65
N ALA A 76 -13.50 -11.73 3.01
CA ALA A 76 -13.28 -10.65 2.06
C ALA A 76 -12.15 -10.96 1.05
N LYS A 77 -11.03 -11.55 1.52
CA LYS A 77 -9.95 -12.02 0.64
C LYS A 77 -10.45 -13.09 -0.34
N ALA A 78 -11.21 -14.07 0.15
CA ALA A 78 -11.79 -15.12 -0.68
C ALA A 78 -12.75 -14.55 -1.74
N MET A 79 -13.65 -13.64 -1.36
CA MET A 79 -14.56 -12.96 -2.31
C MET A 79 -13.78 -12.19 -3.39
N LYS A 80 -12.68 -11.53 -3.01
CA LYS A 80 -11.83 -10.80 -3.95
C LYS A 80 -11.12 -11.74 -4.92
N GLY A 81 -10.55 -12.85 -4.42
CA GLY A 81 -9.93 -13.88 -5.24
C GLY A 81 -10.92 -14.52 -6.22
N ALA A 82 -12.17 -14.69 -5.81
CA ALA A 82 -13.25 -15.20 -6.66
C ALA A 82 -13.82 -14.17 -7.65
N GLY A 83 -13.35 -12.91 -7.64
CA GLY A 83 -13.90 -11.84 -8.46
C GLY A 83 -15.33 -11.41 -8.10
N LYS A 84 -15.79 -11.76 -6.90
CA LYS A 84 -17.15 -11.50 -6.40
C LYS A 84 -17.20 -10.44 -5.29
N ALA A 85 -16.06 -9.86 -4.92
CA ALA A 85 -16.02 -8.83 -3.90
C ALA A 85 -16.81 -7.58 -4.37
N PRO A 86 -17.69 -7.04 -3.51
CA PRO A 86 -18.38 -5.79 -3.83
C PRO A 86 -17.37 -4.65 -3.93
N ALA A 87 -17.60 -3.72 -4.86
CA ALA A 87 -16.79 -2.51 -4.97
C ALA A 87 -16.98 -1.57 -3.77
N LYS A 88 -18.15 -1.63 -3.11
CA LYS A 88 -18.53 -0.80 -1.97
C LYS A 88 -19.41 -1.58 -1.00
N ILE A 89 -19.16 -1.42 0.30
CA ILE A 89 -20.03 -1.88 1.38
C ILE A 89 -20.72 -0.64 1.96
N VAL A 90 -22.05 -0.69 2.12
CA VAL A 90 -22.84 0.39 2.74
C VAL A 90 -23.46 -0.18 4.01
N LEU A 91 -23.09 0.39 5.15
CA LEU A 91 -23.71 0.08 6.45
C LEU A 91 -24.60 1.25 6.87
N GLY A 92 -25.81 0.93 7.34
CA GLY A 92 -26.63 1.88 8.10
C GLY A 92 -26.27 1.78 9.57
N LEU A 93 -25.75 2.86 10.15
CA LEU A 93 -25.43 2.95 11.57
C LEU A 93 -26.45 3.88 12.24
N SER A 94 -26.84 3.56 13.48
CA SER A 94 -27.65 4.46 14.30
C SER A 94 -26.82 5.63 14.83
N ASP A 95 -27.48 6.73 15.19
CA ASP A 95 -26.79 7.84 15.86
C ASP A 95 -26.11 7.35 17.14
N GLY A 96 -24.81 7.68 17.28
CA GLY A 96 -23.98 7.28 18.42
C GLY A 96 -23.27 5.93 18.29
N SER A 97 -23.38 5.23 17.16
CA SER A 97 -22.56 4.04 16.90
C SER A 97 -21.07 4.40 16.74
N ILE A 98 -20.21 3.67 17.46
CA ILE A 98 -18.74 3.67 17.33
C ILE A 98 -18.28 2.31 16.83
#